data_AF-A0A7S0E8B1-F1
#
_entry.id   AF-A0A7S0E8B1-F1
#
_cell.length_a   1.000
_cell.length_b   1.000
_cell.length_c   1.000
_cell.angle_alpha   90.00
_cell.angle_beta   90.00
_cell.angle_gamma   90.00
#
_symmetry.space_group_name_H-M   'P 1'
#
loop_
_entity.id
_entity.type
_entity.pdbx_description
1 polymer ?
#
loop_
_entity_poly.entity_id
_entity_poly.type
_entity_poly.pdbx_seq_one_letter_code
_entity_poly.pdbx_strand_id
1 'polypeptide(L)'
;VKEEMADEKDESQRSSKRTSWKPTRTSFVAPEKQEEPQQEVHQTSDYEVKLPRKVPLSSSRKPLCDILSREDLRMLCHNMPKIELHAHLSGTVKESTLGELGRAKGLDIGRMKFSLESLAATDSLEQTWKETVEAFDNIRKLTAYDPQVLRRIVNEAIELYAEDGCVYLELRTGLKHLPDRKTFLSEVISTINVAQGKHGIIVRLLVSVDRGASLEDGRGTISI
;
A
#
# COMPACT_ATOMS: atom_id res chain seq x y z
N VAL A 1 52.26 39.62 3.03
CA VAL A 1 51.55 40.02 1.79
C VAL A 1 50.20 39.28 1.85
N LYS A 2 49.10 39.79 2.43
CA LYS A 2 48.59 41.19 2.45
C LYS A 2 48.52 41.78 1.03
N GLU A 3 47.49 42.38 0.47
CA GLU A 3 46.12 42.79 0.86
C GLU A 3 45.41 43.21 -0.48
N GLU A 4 44.08 43.25 -0.69
CA GLU A 4 42.93 43.07 0.20
C GLU A 4 41.66 42.52 -0.54
N MET A 5 40.48 43.04 -0.24
CA MET A 5 39.10 42.73 -0.68
C MET A 5 38.58 43.60 -1.85
N ALA A 6 37.54 43.11 -2.57
CA ALA A 6 36.28 43.81 -2.95
C ALA A 6 35.44 42.82 -3.79
N ASP A 7 34.27 42.32 -3.38
CA ASP A 7 32.98 42.97 -3.06
C ASP A 7 32.22 43.46 -4.32
N GLU A 8 31.32 42.61 -4.82
CA GLU A 8 30.18 43.05 -5.63
C GLU A 8 28.95 42.19 -5.25
N LYS A 9 27.88 42.86 -4.80
CA LYS A 9 26.63 42.24 -4.32
C LYS A 9 25.51 42.61 -5.28
N ASP A 10 24.71 41.63 -5.69
CA ASP A 10 23.33 41.84 -6.16
C ASP A 10 22.55 40.53 -5.94
N GLU A 11 22.00 40.30 -4.76
CA GLU A 11 20.65 40.70 -4.33
C GLU A 11 19.50 40.03 -5.11
N SER A 12 19.18 38.79 -4.72
CA SER A 12 17.92 38.11 -5.11
C SER A 12 17.47 37.16 -4.00
N GLN A 13 17.01 37.73 -2.88
CA GLN A 13 16.45 36.96 -1.77
C GLN A 13 15.06 36.39 -2.12
N ARG A 14 14.99 35.20 -2.73
CA ARG A 14 13.75 34.40 -2.68
C ARG A 14 13.68 33.61 -1.37
N SER A 15 13.13 34.26 -0.35
CA SER A 15 12.77 33.69 0.95
C SER A 15 11.85 32.46 0.80
N SER A 16 12.43 31.26 0.71
CA SER A 16 11.68 30.00 0.84
C SER A 16 11.26 29.81 2.30
N LYS A 17 10.05 30.27 2.64
CA LYS A 17 9.42 30.05 3.95
C LYS A 17 9.04 28.57 4.08
N ARG A 18 10.02 27.76 4.48
CA ARG A 18 9.84 26.35 4.83
C ARG A 18 8.91 26.27 6.05
N THR A 19 7.63 26.01 5.83
CA THR A 19 6.64 25.88 6.89
C THR A 19 6.93 24.64 7.73
N SER A 20 7.43 24.84 8.95
CA SER A 20 7.70 23.75 9.89
C SER A 20 6.38 23.25 10.48
N TRP A 21 5.74 22.30 9.79
CA TRP A 21 4.64 21.55 10.37
C TRP A 21 5.14 20.79 11.61
N LYS A 22 4.57 21.11 12.77
CA LYS A 22 4.79 20.38 14.02
C LYS A 22 3.49 19.62 14.34
N PRO A 23 3.54 18.30 14.57
CA PRO A 23 2.35 17.56 14.96
C PRO A 23 1.92 17.95 16.38
N THR A 24 0.72 18.49 16.52
CA THR A 24 0.10 18.74 17.82
C THR A 24 -0.32 17.40 18.42
N ARG A 25 0.35 16.95 19.49
CA ARG A 25 -0.01 15.72 20.20
C ARG A 25 -1.28 15.97 21.02
N THR A 26 -2.44 15.66 20.45
CA THR A 26 -3.72 15.64 21.18
C THR A 26 -3.70 14.50 22.20
N SER A 27 -3.63 14.87 23.49
CA SER A 27 -3.82 13.92 24.60
C SER A 27 -5.30 13.56 24.71
N PHE A 28 -5.67 12.40 24.19
CA PHE A 28 -7.02 11.87 24.37
C PHE A 28 -7.16 11.33 25.80
N VAL A 29 -7.96 12.00 26.62
CA VAL A 29 -8.37 11.49 27.93
C VAL A 29 -9.69 10.74 27.72
N ALA A 30 -9.69 9.44 27.98
CA ALA A 30 -10.92 8.65 27.90
C ALA A 30 -11.86 9.04 29.05
N PRO A 31 -13.14 9.38 28.78
CA PRO A 31 -14.12 9.60 29.84
C PRO A 31 -14.42 8.27 30.56
N GLU A 32 -14.58 8.33 31.88
CA GLU A 32 -14.95 7.14 32.66
C GLU A 32 -16.40 6.71 32.37
N LYS A 33 -16.57 5.40 32.18
CA LYS A 33 -17.84 4.63 32.18
C LYS A 33 -19.11 5.42 31.84
N GLN A 34 -19.41 5.52 30.56
CA GLN A 34 -20.80 5.69 30.10
C GLN A 34 -21.46 4.32 29.92
N GLU A 35 -22.78 4.28 30.15
CA GLU A 35 -23.61 3.07 30.12
C GLU A 35 -23.64 2.41 28.74
N GLU A 36 -24.03 1.13 28.67
CA GLU A 36 -24.09 0.41 27.39
C GLU A 36 -25.01 1.16 26.41
N PRO A 37 -24.51 1.50 25.20
CA PRO A 37 -25.30 2.24 24.25
C PRO A 37 -26.47 1.38 23.78
N GLN A 38 -27.68 1.82 24.10
CA GLN A 38 -28.90 1.28 23.51
C GLN A 38 -28.75 1.34 21.98
N GLN A 39 -29.14 0.26 21.29
CA GLN A 39 -29.13 0.22 19.83
C GLN A 39 -30.23 1.14 19.27
N GLU A 40 -29.99 2.45 19.26
CA GLU A 40 -30.66 3.33 18.32
C GLU A 40 -30.26 2.89 16.90
N VAL A 41 -31.20 2.23 16.22
CA VAL A 41 -31.14 2.04 14.78
C VAL A 41 -31.32 3.42 14.15
N HIS A 42 -30.23 4.18 14.05
CA HIS A 42 -30.22 5.42 13.29
C HIS A 42 -30.67 5.08 11.86
N GLN A 43 -31.83 5.62 11.46
CA GLN A 43 -32.27 5.55 10.08
C GLN A 43 -31.13 6.04 9.19
N THR A 44 -30.66 5.17 8.29
CA THR A 44 -29.81 5.62 7.19
C THR A 44 -30.66 6.52 6.31
N SER A 45 -30.63 7.83 6.59
CA SER A 45 -31.22 8.83 5.72
C SER A 45 -30.69 8.62 4.32
N ASP A 46 -31.60 8.50 3.34
CA ASP A 46 -31.27 8.30 1.93
C ASP A 46 -30.49 9.49 1.38
N TYR A 47 -29.17 9.48 1.61
CA TYR A 47 -28.26 10.42 1.00
C TYR A 47 -28.22 10.11 -0.49
N GLU A 48 -28.97 10.88 -1.28
CA GLU A 48 -28.86 10.89 -2.72
C GLU A 48 -27.40 11.26 -3.08
N VAL A 49 -26.58 10.24 -3.34
CA VAL A 49 -25.23 10.43 -3.86
C VAL A 49 -25.35 11.00 -5.26
N LYS A 50 -25.35 12.33 -5.34
CA LYS A 50 -25.17 13.06 -6.58
C LYS A 50 -23.78 12.73 -7.10
N LEU A 51 -23.71 11.64 -7.87
CA LEU A 51 -22.54 11.27 -8.64
C LEU A 51 -22.01 12.53 -9.30
N PRO A 52 -20.69 12.81 -9.22
CA PRO A 52 -20.13 13.99 -9.86
C PRO A 52 -20.61 13.98 -11.31
N ARG A 53 -21.21 15.10 -11.75
CA ARG A 53 -21.72 15.25 -13.12
C ARG A 53 -20.66 14.67 -14.04
N LYS A 54 -21.02 13.72 -14.91
CA LYS A 54 -20.11 13.18 -15.92
C LYS A 54 -19.57 14.39 -16.69
N VAL A 55 -18.38 14.85 -16.32
CA VAL A 55 -17.66 15.87 -17.07
C VAL A 55 -17.49 15.23 -18.43
N PRO A 56 -18.02 15.83 -19.52
CA PRO A 56 -17.79 15.27 -20.83
C PRO A 56 -16.27 15.26 -21.02
N LEU A 57 -15.67 14.06 -20.98
CA LEU A 57 -14.30 13.87 -21.41
C LEU A 57 -14.27 14.46 -22.82
N SER A 58 -13.51 15.54 -22.99
CA SER A 58 -13.47 16.32 -24.23
C SER A 58 -13.28 15.37 -25.41
N SER A 59 -14.36 15.14 -26.17
CA SER A 59 -14.43 14.11 -27.21
C SER A 59 -13.49 14.39 -28.39
N SER A 60 -12.87 15.56 -28.39
CA SER A 60 -11.86 16.02 -29.32
C SER A 60 -10.49 15.33 -29.16
N ARG A 61 -10.24 14.58 -28.07
CA ARG A 61 -8.98 13.85 -27.87
C ARG A 61 -9.15 12.37 -28.23
N LYS A 62 -8.40 11.90 -29.23
CA LYS A 62 -8.22 10.48 -29.50
C LYS A 62 -7.59 9.80 -28.26
N PRO A 63 -7.95 8.54 -27.93
CA PRO A 63 -7.31 7.81 -26.85
C PRO A 63 -5.83 7.54 -27.18
N LEU A 64 -4.98 7.39 -26.16
CA LEU A 64 -3.53 7.25 -26.36
C LEU A 64 -3.15 6.01 -27.19
N CYS A 65 -3.96 4.94 -27.15
CA CYS A 65 -3.79 3.74 -27.98
C CYS A 65 -3.96 3.97 -29.49
N ASP A 66 -4.60 5.07 -29.90
CA ASP A 66 -4.78 5.44 -31.31
C ASP A 66 -3.69 6.41 -31.80
N ILE A 67 -2.78 6.81 -30.91
CA ILE A 67 -1.73 7.82 -31.13
C ILE A 67 -0.34 7.20 -30.98
N LEU A 68 -0.18 6.30 -30.00
CA LEU A 68 1.09 5.69 -29.60
C LEU A 68 1.13 4.21 -29.97
N SER A 69 2.32 3.68 -30.29
CA SER A 69 2.49 2.23 -30.34
C SER A 69 2.32 1.61 -28.94
N ARG A 70 2.15 0.29 -28.86
CA ARG A 70 2.09 -0.40 -27.56
C ARG A 70 3.36 -0.19 -26.73
N GLU A 71 4.52 -0.08 -27.39
CA GLU A 71 5.80 0.13 -26.72
C GLU A 71 5.93 1.57 -26.23
N ASP A 72 5.57 2.56 -27.05
CA ASP A 72 5.57 3.97 -26.64
C ASP A 72 4.59 4.21 -25.48
N LEU A 73 3.42 3.57 -25.50
CA LEU A 73 2.45 3.63 -24.41
C LEU A 73 2.98 2.95 -23.14
N ARG A 74 3.66 1.80 -23.26
CA ARG A 74 4.32 1.12 -22.15
C ARG A 74 5.40 2.00 -21.52
N MET A 75 6.29 2.56 -22.35
CA MET A 75 7.36 3.46 -21.92
C MET A 75 6.82 4.75 -21.29
N LEU A 76 5.76 5.35 -21.86
CA LEU A 76 5.08 6.50 -21.27
C LEU A 76 4.50 6.15 -19.89
N CYS A 77 3.75 5.04 -19.78
CA CYS A 77 3.20 4.59 -18.51
C CYS A 77 4.28 4.34 -17.46
N HIS A 78 5.36 3.65 -17.84
CA HIS A 78 6.49 3.35 -16.96
C HIS A 78 7.20 4.62 -16.46
N ASN A 79 7.53 5.55 -17.37
CA ASN A 79 8.27 6.77 -17.05
C ASN A 79 7.48 7.84 -16.27
N MET A 80 6.14 7.74 -16.18
CA MET A 80 5.35 8.64 -15.35
C MET A 80 5.59 8.36 -13.85
N PRO A 81 5.86 9.39 -13.01
CA PRO A 81 5.96 9.20 -11.56
C PRO A 81 4.59 8.84 -10.97
N LYS A 82 4.50 7.71 -10.28
CA LYS A 82 3.24 7.17 -9.72
C LYS A 82 3.16 7.33 -8.20
N ILE A 83 1.94 7.36 -7.69
CA ILE A 83 1.61 7.33 -6.27
C ILE A 83 0.65 6.16 -6.07
N GLU A 84 1.04 5.18 -5.27
CA GLU A 84 0.21 4.03 -4.92
C GLU A 84 -0.31 4.18 -3.48
N LEU A 85 -1.62 4.13 -3.30
CA LEU A 85 -2.28 4.36 -2.00
C LEU A 85 -2.98 3.10 -1.47
N HIS A 86 -3.08 2.02 -2.26
CA HIS A 86 -3.83 0.81 -1.96
C HIS A 86 -3.06 -0.48 -2.33
N ALA A 87 -1.79 -0.59 -1.92
CA ALA A 87 -1.01 -1.81 -2.06
C ALA A 87 -1.20 -2.73 -0.84
N HIS A 88 -1.70 -3.96 -1.00
CA HIS A 88 -1.67 -4.97 0.08
C HIS A 88 -0.44 -5.86 -0.06
N LEU A 89 0.35 -6.01 1.01
CA LEU A 89 1.58 -6.82 0.99
C LEU A 89 1.35 -8.28 0.55
N SER A 90 0.19 -8.86 0.87
CA SER A 90 -0.18 -10.22 0.41
C SER A 90 -0.49 -10.31 -1.09
N GLY A 91 -0.67 -9.18 -1.78
CA GLY A 91 -0.89 -9.08 -3.23
C GLY A 91 0.31 -8.56 -4.01
N THR A 92 1.45 -8.33 -3.36
CA THR A 92 2.69 -7.85 -4.00
C THR A 92 3.79 -8.91 -4.00
N VAL A 93 3.47 -10.17 -3.69
CA VAL A 93 4.45 -11.27 -3.63
C VAL A 93 4.72 -11.78 -5.04
N LYS A 94 6.00 -11.80 -5.47
CA LYS A 94 6.42 -12.30 -6.79
C LYS A 94 5.98 -13.76 -6.98
N GLU A 95 5.52 -14.13 -8.18
CA GLU A 95 5.11 -15.52 -8.49
C GLU A 95 6.28 -16.51 -8.31
N SER A 96 7.51 -16.10 -8.66
CA SER A 96 8.72 -16.88 -8.40
C SER A 96 8.94 -17.14 -6.91
N THR A 97 8.75 -16.12 -6.07
CA THR A 97 8.85 -16.21 -4.61
C THR A 97 7.77 -17.12 -4.03
N LEU A 98 6.51 -17.03 -4.49
CA LEU A 98 5.49 -18.03 -4.14
C LEU A 98 5.94 -19.43 -4.56
N GLY A 99 6.48 -19.57 -5.77
CA GLY A 99 7.12 -20.77 -6.33
C GLY A 99 8.11 -21.45 -5.39
N GLU A 100 9.07 -20.68 -4.92
CA GLU A 100 10.14 -21.16 -4.03
C GLU A 100 9.60 -21.52 -2.63
N LEU A 101 8.77 -20.66 -2.05
CA LEU A 101 8.18 -20.88 -0.72
C LEU A 101 7.23 -22.08 -0.69
N GLY A 102 6.45 -22.28 -1.76
CA GLY A 102 5.58 -23.44 -1.93
C GLY A 102 6.37 -24.74 -1.96
N ARG A 103 7.39 -24.83 -2.83
CA ARG A 103 8.29 -25.99 -2.90
C ARG A 103 8.97 -26.28 -1.56
N ALA A 104 9.47 -25.25 -0.88
CA ALA A 104 10.14 -25.39 0.42
C ALA A 104 9.23 -25.95 1.53
N LYS A 105 7.90 -25.76 1.43
CA LYS A 105 6.91 -26.28 2.38
C LYS A 105 6.12 -27.50 1.87
N GLY A 106 6.47 -28.04 0.69
CA GLY A 106 5.74 -29.16 0.07
C GLY A 106 4.30 -28.81 -0.34
N LEU A 107 3.99 -27.54 -0.60
CA LEU A 107 2.65 -27.06 -0.95
C LEU A 107 2.50 -26.88 -2.45
N ASP A 108 1.39 -27.39 -3.00
CA ASP A 108 0.94 -27.02 -4.35
C ASP A 108 0.34 -25.60 -4.31
N ILE A 109 1.07 -24.68 -4.93
CA ILE A 109 0.69 -23.26 -5.06
C ILE A 109 -0.07 -22.98 -6.37
N GLY A 110 -0.40 -23.98 -7.19
CA GLY A 110 -1.10 -23.78 -8.46
C GLY A 110 -2.39 -22.98 -8.29
N ARG A 111 -3.10 -23.18 -7.17
CA ARG A 111 -4.30 -22.43 -6.75
C ARG A 111 -4.04 -21.04 -6.16
N MET A 112 -2.79 -20.66 -5.95
CA MET A 112 -2.39 -19.33 -5.46
C MET A 112 -1.96 -18.41 -6.62
N LYS A 113 -2.02 -18.91 -7.86
CA LYS A 113 -1.72 -18.15 -9.08
C LYS A 113 -3.03 -17.71 -9.74
N PHE A 114 -3.05 -16.46 -10.19
CA PHE A 114 -4.06 -15.98 -11.14
C PHE A 114 -3.34 -15.38 -12.32
N SER A 115 -3.79 -15.74 -13.52
CA SER A 115 -3.50 -14.97 -14.73
C SER A 115 -4.75 -14.17 -15.12
N LEU A 116 -4.58 -13.16 -15.98
CA LEU A 116 -5.72 -12.41 -16.49
C LEU A 116 -6.62 -13.30 -17.36
N GLU A 117 -6.03 -14.28 -18.05
CA GLU A 117 -6.75 -15.29 -18.84
C GLU A 117 -7.58 -16.22 -17.95
N SER A 118 -7.04 -16.70 -16.82
CA SER A 118 -7.82 -17.53 -15.89
C SER A 118 -8.97 -16.76 -15.25
N LEU A 119 -8.78 -15.46 -14.97
CA LEU A 119 -9.83 -14.60 -14.42
C LEU A 119 -10.92 -14.27 -15.47
N ALA A 120 -10.53 -14.10 -16.73
CA ALA A 120 -11.43 -13.81 -17.84
C ALA A 120 -12.21 -15.05 -18.35
N ALA A 121 -11.76 -16.26 -18.02
CA ALA A 121 -12.43 -17.51 -18.35
C ALA A 121 -13.58 -17.87 -17.38
N THR A 122 -13.71 -17.16 -16.26
CA THR A 122 -14.75 -17.42 -15.24
C THR A 122 -15.92 -16.46 -15.39
N ASP A 123 -17.03 -16.94 -15.95
CA ASP A 123 -18.27 -16.16 -16.16
C ASP A 123 -18.97 -15.70 -14.85
N SER A 124 -18.53 -16.21 -13.69
CA SER A 124 -19.12 -15.88 -12.38
C SER A 124 -18.19 -15.03 -11.51
N LEU A 125 -18.55 -13.75 -11.37
CA LEU A 125 -17.88 -12.81 -10.47
C LEU A 125 -17.83 -13.32 -9.01
N GLU A 126 -18.84 -14.06 -8.57
CA GLU A 126 -18.88 -14.64 -7.22
C GLU A 126 -17.83 -15.74 -7.04
N GLN A 127 -17.66 -16.60 -8.04
CA GLN A 127 -16.67 -17.67 -8.02
C GLN A 127 -15.25 -17.08 -8.06
N THR A 128 -15.01 -16.15 -8.97
CA THR A 128 -13.76 -15.39 -9.06
C THR A 128 -13.40 -14.72 -7.74
N TRP A 129 -14.37 -14.11 -7.06
CA TRP A 129 -14.14 -13.49 -5.75
C TRP A 129 -13.78 -14.52 -4.66
N LYS A 130 -14.49 -15.65 -4.59
CA LYS A 130 -14.21 -16.74 -3.63
C LYS A 130 -12.79 -17.29 -3.79
N GLU A 131 -12.40 -17.61 -5.02
CA GLU A 131 -11.06 -18.12 -5.36
C GLU A 131 -9.98 -17.09 -5.01
N THR A 132 -10.19 -15.82 -5.37
CA THR A 132 -9.29 -14.70 -5.06
C THR A 132 -9.05 -14.56 -3.55
N VAL A 133 -10.12 -14.65 -2.74
CA VAL A 133 -10.01 -14.60 -1.26
C VAL A 133 -9.24 -15.80 -0.72
N GLU A 134 -9.56 -17.02 -1.15
CA GLU A 134 -8.89 -18.25 -0.70
C GLU A 134 -7.38 -18.20 -0.99
N ALA A 135 -7.00 -17.79 -2.19
CA ALA A 135 -5.61 -17.66 -2.58
C ALA A 135 -4.86 -16.59 -1.76
N PHE A 136 -5.46 -15.43 -1.50
CA PHE A 136 -4.83 -14.43 -0.62
C PHE A 136 -4.66 -14.93 0.82
N ASP A 137 -5.60 -15.71 1.35
CA ASP A 137 -5.45 -16.35 2.66
C ASP A 137 -4.35 -17.41 2.66
N ASN A 138 -4.18 -18.14 1.57
CA ASN A 138 -3.08 -19.09 1.40
C ASN A 138 -1.72 -18.36 1.29
N ILE A 139 -1.62 -17.25 0.57
CA ILE A 139 -0.41 -16.40 0.54
C ILE A 139 -0.09 -15.84 1.93
N ARG A 140 -1.11 -15.38 2.68
CA ARG A 140 -0.93 -14.91 4.07
C ARG A 140 -0.39 -16.03 4.96
N LYS A 141 -0.96 -17.25 4.91
CA LYS A 141 -0.45 -18.41 5.67
C LYS A 141 0.96 -18.81 5.25
N LEU A 142 1.28 -18.71 3.96
CA LEU A 142 2.61 -19.04 3.43
C LEU A 142 3.70 -18.08 3.96
N THR A 143 3.36 -16.81 4.14
CA THR A 143 4.30 -15.71 4.43
C THR A 143 4.36 -15.25 5.89
N ALA A 144 3.33 -15.50 6.70
CA ALA A 144 3.18 -14.88 8.03
C ALA A 144 4.14 -15.38 9.13
N TYR A 145 4.86 -16.49 8.95
CA TYR A 145 5.49 -17.22 10.05
C TYR A 145 7.03 -17.22 10.05
N ASP A 146 7.68 -16.62 9.05
CA ASP A 146 9.14 -16.60 8.92
C ASP A 146 9.63 -15.15 8.70
N PRO A 147 10.42 -14.57 9.64
CA PRO A 147 10.99 -13.23 9.49
C PRO A 147 11.86 -13.05 8.24
N GLN A 148 12.55 -14.10 7.75
CA GLN A 148 13.33 -14.01 6.51
C GLN A 148 12.40 -13.87 5.30
N VAL A 149 11.29 -14.61 5.27
CA VAL A 149 10.27 -14.51 4.23
C VAL A 149 9.60 -13.14 4.28
N LEU A 150 9.26 -12.64 5.47
CA LEU A 150 8.69 -11.32 5.68
C LEU A 150 9.62 -10.21 5.15
N ARG A 151 10.90 -10.23 5.54
CA ARG A 151 11.93 -9.33 5.00
C ARG A 151 12.00 -9.40 3.48
N ARG A 152 12.02 -10.60 2.91
CA ARG A 152 12.10 -10.82 1.47
C ARG A 152 10.90 -10.20 0.75
N ILE A 153 9.66 -10.51 1.14
CA ILE A 153 8.48 -10.01 0.42
C ILE A 153 8.28 -8.49 0.56
N VAL A 154 8.68 -7.89 1.69
CA VAL A 154 8.61 -6.43 1.86
C VAL A 154 9.65 -5.72 0.98
N ASN A 155 10.89 -6.24 0.91
CA ASN A 155 11.90 -5.73 -0.02
C ASN A 155 11.44 -5.88 -1.47
N GLU A 156 10.99 -7.08 -1.88
CA GLU A 156 10.53 -7.36 -3.24
C GLU A 156 9.34 -6.49 -3.66
N ALA A 157 8.40 -6.21 -2.76
CA ALA A 157 7.28 -5.33 -3.04
C ALA A 157 7.73 -3.89 -3.32
N ILE A 158 8.63 -3.36 -2.47
CA ILE A 158 9.14 -1.98 -2.59
C ILE A 158 10.01 -1.83 -3.84
N GLU A 159 10.82 -2.85 -4.14
CA GLU A 159 11.60 -2.96 -5.38
C GLU A 159 10.70 -2.90 -6.62
N LEU A 160 9.65 -3.75 -6.70
CA LEU A 160 8.71 -3.76 -7.82
C LEU A 160 8.02 -2.40 -8.05
N TYR A 161 7.57 -1.75 -6.97
CA TYR A 161 6.93 -0.44 -7.10
C TYR A 161 7.92 0.63 -7.56
N ALA A 162 9.14 0.64 -7.03
CA ALA A 162 10.17 1.59 -7.47
C ALA A 162 10.60 1.35 -8.93
N GLU A 163 10.73 0.07 -9.33
CA GLU A 163 11.01 -0.33 -10.71
C GLU A 163 9.89 0.14 -11.65
N ASP A 164 8.61 0.05 -11.28
CA ASP A 164 7.51 0.61 -12.07
C ASP A 164 7.36 2.15 -11.93
N GLY A 165 8.37 2.87 -11.45
CA GLY A 165 8.35 4.35 -11.37
C GLY A 165 7.40 4.92 -10.32
N CYS A 166 7.02 4.14 -9.30
CA CYS A 166 6.32 4.65 -8.13
C CYS A 166 7.26 5.45 -7.23
N VAL A 167 6.88 6.67 -6.89
CA VAL A 167 7.67 7.58 -6.04
C VAL A 167 7.14 7.65 -4.60
N TYR A 168 5.89 7.23 -4.36
CA TYR A 168 5.27 7.16 -3.04
C TYR A 168 4.32 5.95 -2.94
N LEU A 169 4.49 5.13 -1.90
CA LEU A 169 3.76 3.88 -1.68
C LEU A 169 3.16 3.82 -0.26
N GLU A 170 1.84 3.63 -0.15
CA GLU A 170 1.17 3.25 1.09
C GLU A 170 0.94 1.73 1.12
N LEU A 171 1.92 1.03 1.70
CA LEU A 171 1.91 -0.41 1.85
C LEU A 171 1.02 -0.81 3.03
N ARG A 172 0.04 -1.67 2.76
CA ARG A 172 -0.97 -2.13 3.71
C ARG A 172 -0.68 -3.56 4.17
N THR A 173 -0.82 -3.81 5.46
CA THR A 173 -0.74 -5.17 6.01
C THR A 173 -1.61 -5.33 7.25
N GLY A 174 -2.18 -6.52 7.46
CA GLY A 174 -2.83 -6.89 8.72
C GLY A 174 -1.83 -7.52 9.68
N LEU A 175 -1.91 -7.18 10.97
CA LEU A 175 -0.98 -7.72 11.98
C LEU A 175 -1.02 -9.24 12.05
N LYS A 176 0.14 -9.84 12.33
CA LYS A 176 0.29 -11.28 12.57
C LYS A 176 0.68 -11.51 14.03
N HIS A 177 0.14 -12.56 14.62
CA HIS A 177 0.27 -12.86 16.05
C HIS A 177 1.57 -13.59 16.40
N LEU A 178 2.36 -14.02 15.41
CA LEU A 178 3.54 -14.83 15.61
C LEU A 178 4.79 -14.12 15.04
N PRO A 179 5.92 -14.07 15.78
CA PRO A 179 6.06 -14.48 17.18
C PRO A 179 5.24 -13.59 18.14
N ASP A 180 5.12 -12.31 17.81
CA ASP A 180 4.16 -11.36 18.40
C ASP A 180 3.95 -10.18 17.44
N ARG A 181 2.89 -9.40 17.66
CA ARG A 181 2.50 -8.29 16.77
C ARG A 181 3.52 -7.14 16.73
N LYS A 182 4.27 -6.88 17.81
CA LYS A 182 5.28 -5.80 17.88
C LYS A 182 6.56 -6.20 17.17
N THR A 183 7.02 -7.43 17.36
CA THR A 183 8.16 -7.97 16.59
C THR A 183 7.86 -7.99 15.10
N PHE A 184 6.65 -8.41 14.69
CA PHE A 184 6.21 -8.32 13.30
C PHE A 184 6.28 -6.89 12.74
N LEU A 185 5.73 -5.90 13.45
CA LEU A 185 5.80 -4.50 13.03
C LEU A 185 7.23 -3.96 12.97
N SER A 186 8.05 -4.26 13.97
CA SER A 186 9.46 -3.84 14.03
C SER A 186 10.23 -4.33 12.80
N GLU A 187 10.03 -5.59 12.41
CA GLU A 187 10.65 -6.20 11.24
C GLU A 187 10.16 -5.60 9.92
N VAL A 188 8.86 -5.32 9.79
CA VAL A 188 8.32 -4.63 8.60
C VAL A 188 8.87 -3.21 8.48
N ILE A 189 8.91 -2.46 9.59
CA ILE A 189 9.39 -1.07 9.62
C ILE A 189 10.90 -1.00 9.36
N SER A 190 11.71 -1.89 9.95
CA SER A 190 13.15 -1.95 9.70
C SER A 190 13.43 -2.26 8.23
N THR A 191 12.71 -3.21 7.65
CA THR A 191 12.82 -3.58 6.23
C THR A 191 12.42 -2.42 5.32
N ILE A 192 11.28 -1.76 5.59
CA ILE A 192 10.85 -0.56 4.85
C ILE A 192 11.93 0.52 4.88
N ASN A 193 12.56 0.77 6.02
CA ASN A 193 13.59 1.80 6.16
C ASN A 193 14.84 1.51 5.31
N VAL A 194 15.26 0.25 5.22
CA VAL A 194 16.38 -0.16 4.35
C VAL A 194 15.97 -0.08 2.87
N ALA A 195 14.82 -0.65 2.51
CA ALA A 195 14.34 -0.73 1.13
C ALA A 195 14.06 0.65 0.53
N GLN A 196 13.39 1.54 1.27
CA GLN A 196 13.03 2.88 0.77
C GLN A 196 14.29 3.71 0.43
N GLY A 197 15.35 3.59 1.25
CA GLY A 197 16.65 4.23 0.99
C GLY A 197 17.41 3.59 -0.17
N LYS A 198 17.37 2.26 -0.32
CA LYS A 198 18.01 1.53 -1.44
C LYS A 198 17.37 1.86 -2.79
N HIS A 199 16.04 1.99 -2.85
CA HIS A 199 15.28 2.11 -4.10
C HIS A 199 14.79 3.54 -4.42
N GLY A 200 15.00 4.52 -3.55
CA GLY A 200 14.68 5.94 -3.83
C GLY A 200 13.18 6.28 -3.82
N ILE A 201 12.34 5.40 -3.28
CA ILE A 201 10.89 5.54 -3.15
C ILE A 201 10.50 5.94 -1.72
N ILE A 202 9.46 6.75 -1.53
CA ILE A 202 8.93 7.05 -0.18
C ILE A 202 7.89 6.00 0.19
N VAL A 203 8.07 5.31 1.32
CA VAL A 203 7.12 4.24 1.74
C VAL A 203 6.48 4.58 3.08
N ARG A 204 5.17 4.36 3.21
CA ARG A 204 4.41 4.45 4.45
C ARG A 204 3.67 3.15 4.70
N LEU A 205 3.55 2.78 5.98
CA LEU A 205 2.90 1.55 6.43
C LEU A 205 1.51 1.87 6.97
N LEU A 206 0.48 1.21 6.42
CA LEU A 206 -0.88 1.25 6.95
C LEU A 206 -1.23 -0.11 7.57
N VAL A 207 -1.39 -0.12 8.88
CA VAL A 207 -1.84 -1.31 9.61
C VAL A 207 -3.35 -1.45 9.45
N SER A 208 -3.80 -2.55 8.85
CA SER A 208 -5.21 -2.82 8.56
C SER A 208 -5.84 -3.69 9.65
N VAL A 209 -7.01 -3.28 10.14
CA VAL A 209 -7.87 -4.11 10.99
C VAL A 209 -8.55 -5.17 10.13
N ASP A 210 -8.44 -6.43 10.52
CA ASP A 210 -9.13 -7.53 9.85
C ASP A 210 -10.61 -7.59 10.29
N ARG A 211 -11.51 -7.24 9.37
CA ARG A 211 -12.96 -7.27 9.61
C ARG A 211 -13.55 -8.68 9.73
N GLY A 212 -12.81 -9.73 9.36
CA GLY A 212 -13.19 -11.12 9.54
C GLY A 212 -12.72 -11.71 10.88
N ALA A 213 -11.87 -10.99 11.61
CA ALA A 213 -11.36 -11.39 12.92
C ALA A 213 -12.27 -10.91 14.06
N SER A 214 -11.89 -11.22 15.30
CA SER A 214 -12.68 -10.83 16.48
C SER A 214 -12.59 -9.32 16.78
N LEU A 215 -13.57 -8.80 17.54
CA LEU A 215 -13.51 -7.44 18.07
C LEU A 215 -12.29 -7.22 18.98
N GLU A 216 -11.82 -8.27 19.67
CA GLU A 216 -10.61 -8.26 20.47
C GLU A 216 -9.36 -8.10 19.60
N ASP A 217 -9.27 -8.84 18.49
CA ASP A 217 -8.18 -8.72 17.53
C ASP A 217 -8.08 -7.31 16.95
N GLY A 218 -9.23 -6.72 16.60
CA GLY A 218 -9.33 -5.35 16.12
C GLY A 218 -8.89 -4.32 17.16
N ARG A 219 -9.39 -4.43 18.41
CA ARG A 219 -8.94 -3.57 19.53
C ARG A 219 -7.43 -3.68 19.76
N GLY A 220 -6.90 -4.91 19.82
CA GLY A 220 -5.47 -5.16 19.97
C GLY A 220 -4.62 -4.68 18.78
N THR A 221 -5.23 -4.36 17.64
CA THR A 221 -4.54 -3.81 16.45
C THR A 221 -4.39 -2.30 16.56
N ILE A 222 -5.35 -1.65 17.22
CA ILE A 222 -5.36 -0.21 17.50
C ILE A 222 -4.47 0.12 18.71
N SER A 223 -4.36 -0.80 19.69
CA SER A 223 -3.68 -0.57 20.98
C SER A 223 -2.19 -0.92 21.01
N ILE A 224 -1.50 -1.01 19.87
CA ILE A 224 -0.14 -1.57 19.76
C ILE A 224 0.99 -0.54 19.93
#